data_AF-A0A7W4GIP3-F1
#
_entry.id   AF-A0A7W4GIP3-F1
#
_cell.length_a   1.000
_cell.length_b   1.000
_cell.length_c   1.000
_cell.angle_alpha   90.00
_cell.angle_beta   90.00
_cell.angle_gamma   90.00
#
_symmetry.space_group_name_H-M   'P 1'
#
loop_
_entity.id
_entity.type
_entity.pdbx_description
1 polymer ?
#
loop_
_entity_poly.entity_id
_entity_poly.type
_entity_poly.pdbx_seq_one_letter_code
_entity_poly.pdbx_strand_id
1 'polypeptide(L)'
;MLTQKVPSNTNVISSRGLYHLSFNLIELKETRLSTTEKLALLKSINDATDYIHTHPDLAQEQISHALNIDPSQLSYSWNDYTFRLSLSNALFSNIQTQSQWAIDSQLVSEQDSVDFRQILDRKLFEQFVSLEAGW
;
A
#
# COMPACT_ATOMS: atom_id res chain seq x y z
N MET A 1 -33.05 12.15 14.93
CA MET A 1 -34.30 11.43 14.58
C MET A 1 -34.26 11.09 13.08
N LEU A 2 -33.73 9.91 12.75
CA LEU A 2 -33.91 9.24 11.45
C LEU A 2 -33.98 7.73 11.75
N THR A 3 -35.09 7.29 12.34
CA THR A 3 -35.41 5.86 12.50
C THR A 3 -36.20 5.41 11.27
N GLN A 4 -35.52 5.33 10.14
CA GLN A 4 -36.08 4.68 8.96
C GLN A 4 -35.98 3.17 9.17
N LYS A 5 -37.13 2.48 9.27
CA LYS A 5 -37.19 1.02 9.35
C LYS A 5 -36.50 0.43 8.12
N VAL A 6 -35.36 -0.22 8.36
CA VAL A 6 -34.63 -1.00 7.35
C VAL A 6 -35.55 -2.14 6.87
N PRO A 7 -35.78 -2.29 5.55
CA PRO A 7 -36.63 -3.36 5.02
C PRO A 7 -36.10 -4.75 5.41
N SER A 8 -37.02 -5.71 5.62
CA SER A 8 -36.76 -7.06 6.12
C SER A 8 -35.82 -7.92 5.25
N ASN A 9 -35.48 -7.46 4.04
CA ASN A 9 -34.65 -8.15 3.05
C ASN A 9 -33.36 -7.37 2.75
N THR A 10 -32.65 -6.94 3.78
CA THR A 10 -31.39 -6.20 3.61
C THR A 10 -30.22 -7.18 3.53
N ASN A 11 -29.62 -7.30 2.35
CA ASN A 11 -28.35 -8.00 2.19
C ASN A 11 -27.22 -7.10 2.71
N VAL A 12 -26.65 -7.46 3.85
CA VAL A 12 -25.44 -6.81 4.36
C VAL A 12 -24.26 -7.29 3.53
N ILE A 13 -23.72 -6.43 2.69
CA ILE A 13 -22.47 -6.70 1.98
C ILE A 13 -21.33 -6.46 2.97
N SER A 14 -20.50 -7.49 3.21
CA SER A 14 -19.29 -7.34 4.01
C SER A 14 -18.35 -6.33 3.35
N SER A 15 -18.06 -5.24 4.03
CA SER A 15 -17.13 -4.22 3.54
C SER A 15 -15.66 -4.57 3.73
N ARG A 16 -15.37 -5.63 4.49
CA ARG A 16 -14.00 -6.10 4.73
C ARG A 16 -13.33 -6.46 3.41
N GLY A 17 -12.26 -5.75 3.06
CA GLY A 17 -11.53 -5.92 1.81
C GLY A 17 -12.11 -5.19 0.59
N LEU A 18 -13.19 -4.40 0.74
CA LEU A 18 -13.69 -3.57 -0.38
C LEU A 18 -12.80 -2.37 -0.67
N TYR A 19 -12.10 -1.87 0.34
CA TYR A 19 -11.19 -0.74 0.24
C TYR A 19 -9.80 -1.16 0.71
N HIS A 20 -8.82 -0.94 -0.16
CA HIS A 20 -7.41 -1.14 0.14
C HIS A 20 -6.69 0.20 0.00
N LEU A 21 -6.15 0.71 1.10
CA LEU A 21 -5.18 1.80 1.06
C LEU A 21 -3.79 1.19 0.91
N SER A 22 -3.04 1.64 -0.10
CA SER A 22 -1.65 1.27 -0.29
C SER A 22 -0.72 2.41 0.14
N PHE A 23 0.41 2.03 0.74
CA PHE A 23 1.54 2.93 0.93
C PHE A 23 2.52 2.68 -0.22
N ASN A 24 2.68 3.69 -1.08
CA ASN A 24 3.51 3.56 -2.27
C ASN A 24 4.91 4.10 -1.99
N LEU A 25 5.93 3.28 -2.25
CA LEU A 25 7.32 3.73 -2.25
C LEU A 25 7.61 4.46 -3.58
N ILE A 26 8.06 5.71 -3.50
CA ILE A 26 8.29 6.56 -4.68
C ILE A 26 9.72 7.10 -4.61
N GLU A 27 10.43 6.98 -5.73
CA GLU A 27 11.71 7.65 -5.95
C GLU A 27 11.49 8.89 -6.82
N LEU A 28 12.03 10.03 -6.39
CA LEU A 28 11.98 11.26 -7.17
C LEU A 28 13.05 11.24 -8.27
N LYS A 29 12.77 11.88 -9.41
CA LYS A 29 13.67 11.83 -10.60
C LYS A 29 15.07 12.39 -10.33
N GLU A 30 15.17 13.35 -9.42
CA GLU A 30 16.42 13.97 -8.98
C GLU A 30 17.22 13.09 -8.01
N THR A 31 16.56 12.10 -7.40
CA THR A 31 17.22 11.13 -6.53
C THR A 31 18.03 10.18 -7.40
N ARG A 32 19.28 9.91 -6.99
CA ARG A 32 20.21 9.06 -7.72
C ARG A 32 20.64 7.87 -6.89
N LEU A 33 19.68 7.00 -6.52
CA LEU A 33 20.03 5.73 -5.91
C LEU A 33 20.57 4.78 -6.98
N SER A 34 21.67 4.12 -6.67
CA SER A 34 22.15 2.98 -7.43
C SER A 34 21.18 1.81 -7.32
N THR A 35 21.21 0.88 -8.28
CA THR A 35 20.39 -0.35 -8.22
C THR A 35 20.62 -1.12 -6.92
N THR A 36 21.86 -1.18 -6.43
CA THR A 36 22.19 -1.85 -5.17
C THR A 36 21.51 -1.19 -3.97
N GLU A 37 21.50 0.13 -3.90
CA GLU A 37 20.82 0.86 -2.82
C GLU A 37 19.31 0.65 -2.87
N LYS A 38 18.71 0.64 -4.08
CA LYS A 38 17.29 0.35 -4.24
C LYS A 38 16.93 -1.06 -3.79
N LEU A 39 17.73 -2.06 -4.18
CA LEU A 39 17.53 -3.45 -3.75
C LEU A 39 17.69 -3.61 -2.23
N ALA A 40 18.68 -2.93 -1.63
CA ALA A 40 18.86 -2.93 -0.17
C ALA A 40 17.67 -2.30 0.56
N LEU A 41 17.07 -1.25 0.00
CA LEU A 41 15.86 -0.64 0.55
C LEU A 41 14.66 -1.60 0.47
N LEU A 42 14.46 -2.25 -0.69
CA LEU A 42 13.41 -3.27 -0.84
C LEU A 42 13.60 -4.43 0.14
N LYS A 43 14.83 -4.91 0.31
CA LYS A 43 15.18 -5.94 1.29
C LYS A 43 14.83 -5.51 2.71
N SER A 44 15.21 -4.30 3.10
CA SER A 44 14.93 -3.76 4.44
C SER A 44 13.43 -3.66 4.72
N ILE A 45 12.63 -3.28 3.73
CA ILE A 45 11.16 -3.22 3.85
C ILE A 45 10.56 -4.64 3.94
N ASN A 46 11.07 -5.58 3.15
CA ASN A 46 10.63 -6.97 3.22
C ASN A 46 10.95 -7.59 4.59
N ASP A 47 12.17 -7.38 5.10
CA ASP A 47 12.60 -7.88 6.41
C ASP A 47 11.79 -7.26 7.55
N ALA A 48 11.49 -5.97 7.46
CA ALA A 48 10.59 -5.33 8.42
C ALA A 48 9.17 -5.92 8.37
N THR A 49 8.67 -6.25 7.17
CA THR A 49 7.37 -6.92 7.01
C THR A 49 7.37 -8.31 7.62
N ASP A 50 8.43 -9.08 7.40
CA ASP A 50 8.59 -10.42 7.98
C ASP A 50 8.73 -10.34 9.51
N TYR A 51 9.45 -9.35 10.01
CA TYR A 51 9.55 -9.09 11.45
C TYR A 51 8.18 -8.77 12.07
N ILE A 52 7.40 -7.89 11.43
CA ILE A 52 6.03 -7.55 11.87
C ILE A 52 5.14 -8.79 11.96
N HIS A 53 5.24 -9.71 11.01
CA HIS A 53 4.46 -10.94 11.01
C HIS A 53 4.92 -11.96 12.06
N THR A 54 6.24 -12.07 12.27
CA THR A 54 6.83 -13.06 13.18
C THR A 54 6.86 -12.61 14.64
N HIS A 55 6.85 -11.30 14.89
CA HIS A 55 6.93 -10.68 16.21
C HIS A 55 5.91 -9.55 16.38
N PRO A 56 4.59 -9.81 16.20
CA PRO A 56 3.57 -8.76 16.13
C PRO A 56 3.47 -7.90 17.40
N ASP A 57 3.67 -8.48 18.59
CA ASP A 57 3.59 -7.74 19.85
C ASP A 57 4.76 -6.76 20.01
N LEU A 58 5.98 -7.21 19.68
CA LEU A 58 7.18 -6.35 19.71
C LEU A 58 7.12 -5.27 18.63
N ALA A 59 6.64 -5.62 17.44
CA ALA A 59 6.43 -4.65 16.38
C ALA A 59 5.41 -3.57 16.77
N GLN A 60 4.30 -3.96 17.41
CA GLN A 60 3.31 -3.01 17.93
C GLN A 60 3.90 -2.08 18.99
N GLU A 61 4.70 -2.60 19.92
CA GLU A 61 5.39 -1.79 20.93
C GLU A 61 6.32 -0.75 20.27
N GLN A 62 7.15 -1.19 19.32
CA GLN A 62 8.07 -0.31 18.60
C GLN A 62 7.33 0.79 17.82
N ILE A 63 6.24 0.43 17.12
CA ILE A 63 5.44 1.38 16.35
C ILE A 63 4.70 2.35 17.27
N SER A 64 4.13 1.86 18.38
CA SER A 64 3.47 2.69 19.39
C SER A 64 4.43 3.74 19.94
N HIS A 65 5.66 3.34 20.29
CA HIS A 65 6.69 4.26 20.75
C HIS A 65 7.11 5.25 19.66
N ALA A 66 7.34 4.78 18.43
CA ALA A 66 7.80 5.63 17.33
C ALA A 66 6.75 6.68 16.90
N LEU A 67 5.47 6.32 16.94
CA LEU A 67 4.36 7.20 16.58
C LEU A 67 3.77 7.97 17.78
N ASN A 68 4.23 7.68 19.00
CA ASN A 68 3.71 8.23 20.24
C ASN A 68 2.18 8.05 20.38
N ILE A 69 1.71 6.83 20.11
CA ILE A 69 0.29 6.44 20.20
C ILE A 69 0.10 5.38 21.28
N ASP A 70 -1.07 5.34 21.89
CA ASP A 70 -1.38 4.33 22.91
C ASP A 70 -1.41 2.91 22.29
N PRO A 71 -0.73 1.91 22.88
CA PRO A 71 -0.72 0.53 22.37
C PRO A 71 -2.11 -0.07 22.16
N SER A 72 -3.10 0.30 22.98
CA SER A 72 -4.48 -0.19 22.85
C SER A 72 -5.14 0.27 21.55
N GLN A 73 -4.81 1.47 21.04
CA GLN A 73 -5.32 1.99 19.77
C GLN A 73 -4.76 1.20 18.58
N LEU A 74 -3.49 0.80 18.68
CA LEU A 74 -2.83 0.01 17.65
C LEU A 74 -3.37 -1.43 17.65
N SER A 75 -3.59 -2.03 18.82
CA SER A 75 -4.08 -3.41 18.94
C SER A 75 -5.44 -3.64 18.28
N TYR A 76 -6.34 -2.66 18.35
CA TYR A 76 -7.69 -2.76 17.78
C TYR A 76 -7.65 -2.75 16.25
N SER A 77 -6.77 -1.93 15.65
CA SER A 77 -6.67 -1.77 14.21
C SER A 77 -5.65 -2.69 13.56
N TRP A 78 -4.79 -3.36 14.33
CA TRP A 78 -3.69 -4.18 13.83
C TRP A 78 -4.14 -5.23 12.79
N ASN A 79 -5.27 -5.91 13.07
CA ASN A 79 -5.82 -6.94 12.19
C ASN A 79 -6.46 -6.39 10.90
N ASP A 80 -6.66 -5.08 10.79
CA ASP A 80 -7.15 -4.42 9.59
C ASP A 80 -6.00 -4.08 8.62
N TYR A 81 -4.74 -4.12 9.08
CA TYR A 81 -3.57 -3.89 8.25
C TYR A 81 -3.10 -5.17 7.55
N THR A 82 -2.63 -5.01 6.32
CA THR A 82 -1.89 -6.05 5.59
C THR A 82 -0.49 -5.52 5.30
N PHE A 83 0.51 -6.06 5.98
CA PHE A 83 1.91 -5.70 5.74
C PHE A 83 2.45 -6.58 4.63
N ARG A 84 2.75 -6.00 3.46
CA ARG A 84 3.28 -6.75 2.32
C ARG A 84 4.01 -5.82 1.37
N LEU A 85 5.25 -6.19 1.01
CA LEU A 85 5.93 -5.60 -0.13
C LEU A 85 5.43 -6.25 -1.43
N SER A 86 4.74 -5.51 -2.28
CA SER A 86 4.22 -6.03 -3.55
C SER A 86 4.02 -4.94 -4.60
N LEU A 87 4.04 -5.35 -5.88
CA LEU A 87 3.67 -4.51 -7.01
C LEU A 87 2.49 -5.12 -7.75
N SER A 88 1.27 -4.86 -7.25
CA SER A 88 0.05 -5.51 -7.73
C SER A 88 -0.53 -4.85 -9.00
N ASN A 89 -1.25 -5.64 -9.79
CA ASN A 89 -2.04 -5.10 -10.91
C ASN A 89 -3.20 -4.22 -10.41
N ALA A 90 -3.69 -4.45 -9.19
CA ALA A 90 -4.69 -3.61 -8.56
C ALA A 90 -4.17 -2.18 -8.34
N LEU A 91 -2.91 -2.00 -7.92
CA LEU A 91 -2.29 -0.67 -7.80
C LEU A 91 -2.28 0.06 -9.14
N PHE A 92 -1.82 -0.61 -10.20
CA PHE A 92 -1.78 -0.04 -11.55
C PHE A 92 -3.18 0.37 -12.02
N SER A 93 -4.16 -0.54 -11.91
CA SER A 93 -5.54 -0.27 -12.31
C SER A 93 -6.14 0.89 -11.51
N ASN A 94 -5.91 0.93 -10.20
CA ASN A 94 -6.44 1.99 -9.34
C ASN A 94 -5.86 3.36 -9.69
N ILE A 95 -4.54 3.45 -9.90
CA ILE A 95 -3.89 4.71 -10.31
C ILE A 95 -4.40 5.15 -11.68
N GLN A 96 -4.54 4.24 -12.63
CA GLN A 96 -5.07 4.56 -13.95
C GLN A 96 -6.52 5.08 -13.89
N THR A 97 -7.39 4.42 -13.13
CA THR A 97 -8.77 4.87 -12.93
C THR A 97 -8.85 6.22 -12.22
N GLN A 98 -8.04 6.44 -11.17
CA GLN A 98 -7.98 7.72 -10.46
C GLN A 98 -7.46 8.85 -11.34
N SER A 99 -6.46 8.57 -12.19
CA SER A 99 -5.94 9.55 -13.16
C SER A 99 -6.98 9.92 -14.20
N GLN A 100 -7.73 8.95 -14.73
CA GLN A 100 -8.79 9.24 -15.70
C GLN A 100 -9.91 10.05 -15.05
N TRP A 101 -10.34 9.67 -13.86
CA TRP A 101 -11.34 10.43 -13.11
C TRP A 101 -10.91 11.88 -12.85
N ALA A 102 -9.63 12.12 -12.55
CA ALA A 102 -9.10 13.46 -12.33
C ALA A 102 -9.12 14.32 -13.62
N ILE A 103 -8.85 13.72 -14.78
CA ILE A 103 -8.96 14.37 -16.09
C ILE A 103 -10.43 14.69 -16.40
N ASP A 104 -11.33 13.70 -16.26
CA ASP A 104 -12.76 13.85 -16.51
C ASP A 104 -13.39 14.92 -15.59
N SER A 105 -12.88 15.04 -14.37
CA SER A 105 -13.29 16.03 -13.36
C SER A 105 -12.58 17.38 -13.52
N GLN A 106 -11.76 17.55 -14.55
CA GLN A 106 -11.02 18.79 -14.84
C GLN A 106 -10.07 19.24 -13.72
N LEU A 107 -9.59 18.31 -12.89
CA LEU A 107 -8.59 18.56 -11.85
C LEU A 107 -7.16 18.56 -12.42
N VAL A 108 -6.97 17.88 -13.56
CA VAL A 108 -5.70 17.76 -14.29
C VAL A 108 -6.01 17.89 -15.78
N SER A 109 -5.11 18.51 -16.55
CA SER A 109 -5.26 18.59 -18.00
C SER A 109 -5.02 17.24 -18.66
N GLU A 110 -5.75 16.93 -19.74
CA GLU A 110 -5.48 15.75 -20.57
C GLU A 110 -4.06 15.76 -21.14
N GLN A 111 -3.48 16.94 -21.38
CA GLN A 111 -2.09 17.05 -21.85
C GLN A 111 -1.06 16.63 -20.80
N ASP A 112 -1.45 16.62 -19.52
CA ASP A 112 -0.61 16.19 -18.40
C ASP A 112 -0.83 14.70 -18.05
N SER A 113 -1.54 13.96 -18.90
CA SER A 113 -1.76 12.53 -18.70
C SER A 113 -0.45 11.74 -18.73
N VAL A 114 -0.37 10.72 -17.87
CA VAL A 114 0.85 9.98 -17.60
C VAL A 114 0.67 8.51 -17.94
N ASP A 115 1.61 7.94 -18.70
CA ASP A 115 1.69 6.48 -18.88
C ASP A 115 2.35 5.83 -17.67
N PHE A 116 1.54 5.37 -16.70
CA PHE A 116 2.04 4.76 -15.47
C PHE A 116 2.87 3.48 -15.68
N ARG A 117 2.82 2.85 -16.86
CA ARG A 117 3.70 1.72 -17.19
C ARG A 117 5.18 2.14 -17.27
N GLN A 118 5.44 3.42 -17.50
CA GLN A 118 6.79 3.99 -17.59
C GLN A 118 7.34 4.45 -16.23
N ILE A 119 6.50 4.48 -15.19
CA ILE A 119 6.87 4.98 -13.85
C ILE A 119 7.02 3.84 -12.85
N LEU A 120 6.25 2.77 -13.00
CA LEU A 120 6.39 1.59 -12.15
C LEU A 120 7.61 0.77 -12.57
N ASP A 121 8.62 0.70 -11.70
CA ASP A 121 9.83 -0.09 -11.94
C ASP A 121 9.60 -1.59 -11.67
N ARG A 122 8.86 -2.22 -12.57
CA ARG A 122 8.55 -3.67 -12.51
C ARG A 122 9.80 -4.53 -12.57
N LYS A 123 10.79 -4.13 -13.37
CA LYS A 123 12.03 -4.89 -13.56
C LYS A 123 12.85 -4.95 -12.29
N LEU A 124 13.00 -3.83 -11.59
CA LEU A 124 13.68 -3.81 -10.29
C LEU A 124 12.97 -4.72 -9.28
N PHE A 125 11.63 -4.67 -9.24
CA PHE A 125 10.86 -5.51 -8.31
C PHE A 125 10.97 -7.00 -8.65
N GLU A 126 10.89 -7.38 -9.93
CA GLU A 126 11.08 -8.76 -10.39
C GLU A 126 12.49 -9.28 -10.10
N GLN A 127 13.51 -8.42 -10.26
CA GLN A 127 14.88 -8.74 -9.88
C GLN A 127 14.99 -9.01 -8.37
N PHE A 128 14.39 -8.14 -7.55
CA PHE A 128 14.35 -8.34 -6.09
C PHE A 128 13.70 -9.67 -5.71
N VAL A 129 12.50 -9.96 -6.23
CA VAL A 129 11.78 -11.22 -5.95
C VAL A 129 12.61 -12.44 -6.36
N SER A 130 13.32 -12.36 -7.49
CA SER A 130 14.18 -13.46 -7.96
C SER A 130 15.38 -13.70 -7.04
N LEU A 131 15.93 -12.64 -6.44
CA LEU A 131 17.02 -12.74 -5.47
C LEU A 131 16.53 -13.34 -4.15
N GLU A 132 15.34 -13.00 -3.67
CA GLU A 132 14.79 -13.55 -2.42
C GLU A 132 14.29 -14.99 -2.58
N ALA A 133 13.74 -15.37 -3.74
CA ALA A 133 13.28 -16.73 -4.01
C ALA A 133 14.43 -17.73 -4.30
N GLY A 134 15.65 -17.23 -4.52
CA GLY A 134 16.84 -18.01 -4.86
C GLY A 134 17.61 -18.59 -3.67
N TRP A 135 17.10 -18.46 -2.44
CA TRP A 135 17.70 -18.99 -1.20
C TRP A 135 16.90 -20.15 -0.61
#